data_AF-X0X007-F1
#
_entry.id   AF-X0X007-F1
#
_cell.length_a   1.000
_cell.length_b   1.000
_cell.length_c   1.000
_cell.angle_alpha   90.00
_cell.angle_beta   90.00
_cell.angle_gamma   90.00
#
_symmetry.space_group_name_H-M   'P 1'
#
loop_
_entity.id
_entity.type
_entity.pdbx_description
1 polymer ?
#
loop_
_entity_poly.entity_id
_entity_poly.type
_entity_poly.pdbx_seq_one_letter_code
_entity_poly.pdbx_strand_id
1 'polypeptide(L)'
;MSQKRVFLGSTSSDLKDVRAELRQLIPTLGFKVICFEDPEFKKLPGKSAHDMCLDNVPDCDIHVLIINENFGDEYRGADPDLNGKSVT
;
A
#
# COMPACT_ATOMS: atom_id res chain seq x y z
N MET A 1 -22.21 -9.25 8.19
CA MET A 1 -21.69 -8.32 7.17
C MET A 1 -20.21 -8.62 6.96
N SER A 2 -19.73 -8.56 5.72
CA SER A 2 -18.30 -8.78 5.44
C SER A 2 -17.48 -7.65 6.06
N GLN A 3 -16.38 -8.00 6.74
CA GLN A 3 -15.44 -7.02 7.27
C GLN A 3 -14.74 -6.32 6.11
N LYS A 4 -14.82 -4.98 6.05
CA LYS A 4 -14.20 -4.17 5.01
C LYS A 4 -12.68 -4.24 5.11
N ARG A 5 -12.00 -4.38 3.97
CA ARG A 5 -10.54 -4.51 3.87
C ARG A 5 -9.89 -3.17 3.54
N VAL A 6 -8.89 -2.81 4.33
CA VAL A 6 -8.13 -1.56 4.20
C VAL A 6 -6.72 -1.89 3.74
N PHE A 7 -6.38 -1.46 2.53
CA PHE A 7 -4.99 -1.47 2.07
C PHE A 7 -4.24 -0.33 2.75
N LEU A 8 -3.16 -0.64 3.45
CA LEU A 8 -2.28 0.36 4.08
C LEU A 8 -0.93 0.40 3.33
N GLY A 9 -0.73 1.44 2.53
CA GLY A 9 0.46 1.68 1.74
C GLY A 9 1.33 2.79 2.33
N SER A 10 2.65 2.59 2.32
CA SER A 10 3.64 3.63 2.66
C SER A 10 4.99 3.30 2.04
N THR A 11 5.92 4.25 2.08
CA THR A 11 7.36 3.96 1.95
C THR A 11 7.83 3.08 3.11
N SER A 12 8.78 2.18 2.84
CA SER A 12 9.23 1.18 3.81
C SER A 12 10.21 1.74 4.86
N SER A 13 10.98 2.77 4.51
CA SER A 13 12.16 3.20 5.25
C SER A 13 11.88 4.13 6.44
N ASP A 14 10.91 5.03 6.33
CA ASP A 14 10.71 6.17 7.24
C ASP A 14 9.40 6.11 8.04
N LEU A 15 8.42 5.33 7.59
CA LEU A 15 7.06 5.31 8.15
C LEU A 15 6.75 4.06 8.99
N LYS A 16 7.78 3.38 9.52
CA LYS A 16 7.63 2.12 10.24
C LYS A 16 6.74 2.25 11.48
N ASP A 17 6.98 3.26 12.30
CA ASP A 17 6.26 3.44 13.57
C ASP A 17 4.80 3.83 13.32
N VAL A 18 4.56 4.79 12.41
CA VAL A 18 3.21 5.19 11.98
C VAL A 18 2.43 4.00 11.39
N ARG A 19 3.06 3.18 10.54
CA ARG A 19 2.43 1.94 10.05
C ARG A 19 2.10 0.98 11.19
N ALA A 20 3.01 0.79 12.15
CA ALA A 20 2.80 -0.12 13.26
C ALA A 20 1.60 0.29 14.12
N GLU A 21 1.46 1.59 14.40
CA GLU A 21 0.30 2.15 15.11
C GLU A 21 -0.99 1.96 14.31
N LEU A 22 -1.00 2.28 13.02
CA LEU A 22 -2.20 2.12 12.17
C LEU A 22 -2.61 0.65 12.01
N ARG A 23 -1.65 -0.27 11.95
CA ARG A 23 -1.90 -1.72 11.94
C ARG A 23 -2.61 -2.19 13.21
N GLN A 24 -2.40 -1.52 14.34
CA GLN A 24 -3.11 -1.83 15.59
C GLN A 24 -4.45 -1.10 15.68
N LEU A 25 -4.51 0.17 15.26
CA LEU A 25 -5.70 1.02 15.35
C LEU A 25 -6.83 0.58 14.41
N ILE A 26 -6.54 0.34 13.13
CA ILE A 26 -7.58 0.08 12.13
C ILE A 26 -8.43 -1.17 12.48
N PRO A 27 -7.85 -2.27 13.00
CA PRO A 27 -8.63 -3.39 13.52
C PRO A 27 -9.59 -3.06 14.66
N THR A 28 -9.25 -2.12 15.56
CA THR A 28 -10.15 -1.74 16.68
C THR A 28 -11.39 -0.99 16.19
N LEU A 29 -11.32 -0.40 15.00
CA LEU A 29 -12.45 0.24 14.31
C LEU A 29 -13.33 -0.76 13.55
N GLY A 30 -13.03 -2.06 13.60
CA GLY A 30 -13.80 -3.11 12.95
C GLY A 30 -13.41 -3.38 11.50
N PHE A 31 -12.27 -2.88 11.02
CA PHE A 31 -11.75 -3.13 9.67
C PHE A 31 -10.65 -4.19 9.66
N LYS A 32 -10.37 -4.77 8.49
CA LYS A 32 -9.24 -5.67 8.28
C LYS A 32 -8.12 -4.94 7.55
N VAL A 33 -6.93 -4.83 8.14
CA VAL A 33 -5.77 -4.24 7.47
C VAL A 33 -5.05 -5.26 6.59
N ILE A 34 -4.63 -4.82 5.40
CA ILE A 34 -3.74 -5.53 4.49
C ILE A 34 -2.57 -4.58 4.16
N CYS A 35 -1.34 -4.99 4.48
CA CYS A 35 -0.13 -4.21 4.17
C CYS A 35 1.08 -5.12 4.06
N PHE A 36 2.22 -4.55 3.65
CA PHE A 36 3.40 -5.33 3.29
C PHE A 36 3.86 -6.31 4.38
N GLU A 37 3.76 -5.99 5.67
CA GLU A 37 4.17 -6.92 6.75
C GLU A 37 3.09 -7.96 7.10
N ASP A 38 1.90 -7.87 6.49
CA ASP A 38 0.80 -8.80 6.74
C ASP A 38 1.00 -10.14 6.00
N PRO A 39 0.71 -11.29 6.64
CA PRO A 39 0.79 -12.60 5.98
C PRO A 39 -0.17 -12.77 4.80
N GLU A 40 -1.32 -12.09 4.79
CA GLU A 40 -2.29 -12.17 3.71
C GLU A 40 -1.94 -11.28 2.51
N PHE A 41 -0.93 -10.43 2.67
CA PHE A 41 -0.41 -9.64 1.56
C PHE A 41 0.30 -10.56 0.56
N LYS A 42 -0.18 -10.57 -0.68
CA LYS A 42 0.36 -11.40 -1.76
C LYS A 42 1.78 -10.96 -2.09
N LYS A 43 2.78 -11.72 -1.65
CA LYS A 43 4.19 -11.54 -1.99
C LYS A 43 4.60 -12.58 -3.02
N LEU A 44 4.91 -12.13 -4.23
CA LEU A 44 5.31 -13.01 -5.32
C LEU A 44 6.82 -12.83 -5.59
N PRO A 45 7.62 -13.91 -5.51
CA PRO A 45 9.03 -13.86 -5.89
C PRO A 45 9.20 -13.34 -7.32
N GLY A 46 10.15 -12.44 -7.53
CA GLY A 46 10.45 -11.88 -8.86
C GLY A 46 9.56 -10.69 -9.30
N LYS A 47 8.51 -10.34 -8.54
CA LYS A 47 7.78 -9.08 -8.77
C LYS A 47 8.44 -7.90 -8.04
N SER A 48 8.26 -6.69 -8.58
CA SER A 48 8.68 -5.46 -7.90
C SER A 48 7.74 -5.17 -6.71
N ALA A 49 8.21 -4.34 -5.75
CA ALA A 49 7.37 -3.92 -4.63
C ALA A 49 6.11 -3.18 -5.09
N HIS A 50 6.23 -2.36 -6.15
CA HIS A 50 5.11 -1.65 -6.75
C HIS A 50 4.06 -2.61 -7.33
N ASP A 51 4.49 -3.62 -8.10
CA ASP A 51 3.57 -4.60 -8.69
C ASP A 51 2.85 -5.42 -7.61
N MET A 52 3.56 -5.79 -6.54
CA MET A 52 2.92 -6.48 -5.42
C MET A 52 1.86 -5.60 -4.73
N CYS A 53 2.11 -4.31 -4.55
CA CYS A 53 1.10 -3.39 -4.04
C CYS A 53 -0.11 -3.33 -4.97
N LEU A 54 0.10 -3.19 -6.29
CA LEU A 54 -0.96 -3.15 -7.30
C LEU A 54 -1.77 -4.45 -7.36
N ASP A 55 -1.16 -5.61 -7.12
CA ASP A 55 -1.87 -6.90 -7.05
C ASP A 55 -2.81 -7.00 -5.83
N ASN A 56 -2.54 -6.28 -4.74
CA ASN A 56 -3.31 -6.33 -3.49
C ASN A 56 -4.38 -5.23 -3.39
N VAL A 57 -4.22 -4.12 -4.12
CA VAL A 57 -5.15 -2.97 -4.12
C VAL A 57 -6.58 -3.34 -4.55
N PRO A 58 -6.82 -4.13 -5.62
CA PRO A 58 -8.16 -4.48 -6.08
C PRO A 58 -8.97 -5.31 -5.09
N ASP A 59 -8.29 -6.02 -4.19
CA ASP A 59 -8.87 -6.90 -3.20
C ASP A 59 -9.32 -6.16 -1.92
N CYS A 60 -9.14 -4.84 -1.87
CA CYS A 60 -9.43 -3.97 -0.74
C CYS A 60 -10.55 -2.96 -1.06
N ASP A 61 -11.32 -2.60 -0.05
CA ASP A 61 -12.43 -1.65 -0.17
C ASP A 61 -12.01 -0.19 0.06
N ILE A 62 -10.96 0.01 0.87
CA ILE A 62 -10.48 1.32 1.33
C ILE A 62 -8.96 1.32 1.16
N HIS A 63 -8.41 2.45 0.71
CA HIS A 63 -6.96 2.62 0.54
C HIS A 63 -6.47 3.78 1.40
N VAL A 64 -5.57 3.50 2.32
CA VAL A 64 -4.88 4.48 3.15
C VAL A 64 -3.43 4.55 2.68
N LEU A 65 -3.06 5.68 2.08
CA LEU A 65 -1.68 5.99 1.69
C LEU A 65 -1.09 6.98 2.68
N ILE A 66 0.01 6.60 3.32
CA ILE A 66 0.80 7.50 4.14
C ILE A 66 1.89 8.09 3.25
N ILE A 67 1.88 9.41 3.10
CA ILE A 67 2.84 10.15 2.28
C ILE A 67 3.66 11.04 3.21
N ASN A 68 4.98 11.01 3.06
CA ASN A 68 5.93 11.83 3.81
C ASN A 68 7.06 12.30 2.88
N GLU A 69 8.23 12.68 3.41
CA GLU A 69 9.39 13.16 2.64
C GLU A 69 9.86 12.17 1.57
N ASN A 70 9.68 10.85 1.79
CA ASN A 70 9.99 9.82 0.80
C ASN A 70 8.73 9.41 0.03
N PHE A 71 8.84 9.26 -1.29
CA PHE A 71 7.71 8.89 -2.17
C PHE A 71 7.93 7.60 -2.99
N GLY A 72 8.96 6.82 -2.65
CA GLY A 72 9.30 5.57 -3.36
C GLY A 72 10.03 5.82 -4.69
N ASP A 73 10.37 4.74 -5.40
CA ASP A 73 11.01 4.82 -6.71
C ASP A 73 9.97 4.97 -7.82
N GLU A 74 10.42 5.33 -9.02
CA GLU A 74 9.55 5.40 -10.19
C GLU A 74 8.95 4.02 -10.53
N TYR A 75 7.65 3.99 -10.82
CA TYR A 75 6.98 2.77 -11.22
C TYR A 75 7.35 2.39 -12.66
N ARG A 76 8.04 1.25 -12.84
CA ARG A 76 8.49 0.79 -14.16
C ARG A 76 7.37 0.39 -15.13
N GLY A 77 6.16 0.16 -14.62
CA GLY A 77 4.98 -0.09 -15.45
C GLY A 77 4.22 1.20 -15.82
N ALA A 78 4.73 2.37 -15.45
CA ALA A 78 4.15 3.65 -15.85
C ALA A 78 4.32 3.86 -17.35
N ASP A 79 3.36 4.57 -17.95
CA ASP A 79 3.49 5.05 -19.32
C ASP A 79 4.68 6.02 -19.41
N PRO A 80 5.70 5.74 -20.24
CA PRO A 80 6.87 6.60 -20.39
C PRO A 80 6.52 8.04 -20.76
N ASP A 81 5.39 8.26 -21.45
CA ASP A 81 4.96 9.59 -21.89
C ASP A 81 4.40 10.44 -20.74
N LEU A 82 4.01 9.80 -19.63
CA LEU A 82 3.48 10.44 -18.41
C LEU A 82 4.58 10.80 -17.39
N ASN A 83 5.85 10.52 -17.69
CA ASN A 83 6.93 10.65 -16.72
C ASN A 83 7.08 12.09 -16.19
N GLY A 84 6.79 12.28 -14.90
CA GLY A 84 6.80 13.58 -14.23
C GLY A 84 5.68 14.56 -14.64
N LYS A 85 4.72 14.14 -15.47
CA LYS A 85 3.59 14.97 -15.89
C LYS A 85 2.36 14.65 -15.04
N SER A 86 1.77 15.67 -14.44
CA SER A 86 0.47 15.51 -13.79
C SER A 86 -0.56 15.12 -14.85
N VAL A 87 -1.37 14.10 -14.55
CA VAL A 87 -2.44 13.59 -15.42
C VAL A 87 -3.79 14.26 -15.12
N THR A 88 -3.77 15.33 -14.31
CA THR A 88 -4.93 16.16 -13.92
C THR A 88 -5.05 17.40 -14.78
#